data_AF-A0A1Y4CYN0-F1
#
_entry.id   AF-A0A1Y4CYN0-F1
#
_cell.length_a   1.000
_cell.length_b   1.000
_cell.length_c   1.000
_cell.angle_alpha   90.00
_cell.angle_beta   90.00
_cell.angle_gamma   90.00
#
_symmetry.space_group_name_H-M   'P 1'
#
loop_
_entity.id
_entity.type
_entity.pdbx_description
1 polymer ?
#
loop_
_entity_poly.entity_id
_entity_poly.type
_entity_poly.pdbx_seq_one_letter_code
_entity_poly.pdbx_strand_id
1 'polypeptide(L)'
;MTPAIPGTDRLTSPDGWANNRSRVYAGEWMTMKRCMTLPAVALLFCFLLGGTGVSLAADSGEERTIPVIEWMCWSCGKRYFTFAPDTLDGKIVQHKDPNFQQSRWLMLKTRSPIKKCEKMFDGSHMFDKKKEFMTSAYVIMEQIDNYVVIKGGSAIKAKINHVWCVGCQKNAYAFAGDDLDLWDKVSTREVTAIFALRSGTKIGACEKLRLPAGEALKPHIFAQKGAVSMSSDAIAQYLGSFLCSN
;
A
#
# COMPACT_ATOMS: atom_id res chain seq x y z
N MET A 1 -44.81 -75.71 41.30
CA MET A 1 -46.06 -75.51 40.53
C MET A 1 -45.68 -75.61 39.07
N THR A 2 -46.10 -76.70 38.44
CA THR A 2 -45.83 -77.09 37.05
C THR A 2 -47.20 -77.29 36.41
N PRO A 3 -47.43 -76.75 35.22
CA PRO A 3 -47.80 -77.60 34.08
C PRO A 3 -47.28 -76.96 32.76
N ALA A 4 -47.47 -77.45 31.54
CA ALA A 4 -47.71 -78.74 30.90
C ALA A 4 -47.56 -78.43 29.38
N ILE A 5 -47.18 -79.43 28.60
CA ILE A 5 -47.16 -79.50 27.12
C ILE A 5 -48.64 -79.65 26.62
N PRO A 6 -49.02 -79.82 25.32
CA PRO A 6 -48.57 -79.38 23.96
C PRO A 6 -49.75 -78.81 23.09
N GLY A 7 -49.48 -78.50 21.80
CA GLY A 7 -50.47 -78.43 20.70
C GLY A 7 -50.23 -77.25 19.74
N THR A 8 -50.57 -77.21 18.46
CA THR A 8 -51.16 -78.15 17.48
C THR A 8 -51.13 -77.41 16.12
N ASP A 9 -50.99 -78.15 15.01
CA ASP A 9 -51.59 -77.94 13.68
C ASP A 9 -51.37 -76.63 12.86
N ARG A 10 -50.75 -76.71 11.67
CA ARG A 10 -51.37 -76.94 10.31
C ARG A 10 -52.34 -75.80 9.94
N LEU A 11 -52.25 -75.06 8.82
CA LEU A 11 -51.99 -75.44 7.43
C LEU A 11 -51.86 -74.16 6.54
N THR A 12 -51.22 -74.34 5.39
CA THR A 12 -51.44 -73.71 4.06
C THR A 12 -50.81 -72.36 3.64
N SER A 13 -50.06 -72.50 2.52
CA SER A 13 -49.47 -71.59 1.51
C SER A 13 -50.49 -70.64 0.82
N PRO A 14 -50.14 -69.70 -0.11
CA PRO A 14 -48.83 -69.39 -0.73
C PRO A 14 -48.51 -67.88 -0.96
N ASP A 15 -47.31 -67.65 -1.52
CA ASP A 15 -46.83 -66.48 -2.30
C ASP A 15 -46.75 -65.08 -1.66
N GLY A 16 -45.53 -64.51 -1.61
CA GLY A 16 -45.34 -63.09 -1.34
C GLY A 16 -43.90 -62.67 -1.09
N TRP A 17 -43.43 -61.73 -1.91
CA TRP A 17 -42.16 -61.01 -1.90
C TRP A 17 -41.41 -60.74 -0.57
N ALA A 18 -40.09 -60.60 -0.76
CA ALA A 18 -39.17 -59.61 -0.16
C ALA A 18 -38.07 -60.14 0.79
N ASN A 19 -36.83 -59.84 0.38
CA ASN A 19 -35.69 -59.37 1.18
C ASN A 19 -35.35 -60.09 2.52
N ASN A 20 -34.20 -60.75 2.58
CA ASN A 20 -32.96 -60.17 3.14
C ASN A 20 -31.88 -61.21 3.50
N ARG A 21 -30.64 -60.78 3.26
CA ARG A 21 -29.40 -61.10 4.01
C ARG A 21 -28.90 -62.55 4.01
N SER A 22 -27.91 -62.80 3.16
CA SER A 22 -26.85 -63.76 3.43
C SER A 22 -25.52 -63.00 3.60
N ARG A 23 -24.90 -63.26 4.75
CA ARG A 23 -23.64 -62.72 5.23
C ARG A 23 -22.49 -63.59 4.71
N VAL A 24 -21.45 -62.94 4.13
CA VAL A 24 -19.98 -63.19 4.23
C VAL A 24 -19.46 -64.65 3.95
N TYR A 25 -18.50 -64.94 3.07
CA TYR A 25 -17.09 -64.49 3.04
C TYR A 25 -16.34 -64.88 1.74
N ALA A 26 -15.28 -64.10 1.50
CA ALA A 26 -13.99 -64.43 0.86
C ALA A 26 -13.88 -64.43 -0.68
N GLY A 27 -13.10 -63.47 -1.17
CA GLY A 27 -12.61 -63.37 -2.54
C GLY A 27 -11.81 -62.08 -2.72
N GLU A 28 -10.57 -62.07 -2.25
CA GLU A 28 -9.58 -61.00 -2.46
C GLU A 28 -9.36 -60.71 -3.95
N TRP A 29 -9.60 -59.48 -4.41
CA TRP A 29 -8.91 -58.91 -5.57
C TRP A 29 -8.62 -57.42 -5.34
N MET A 30 -7.32 -57.14 -5.22
CA MET A 30 -6.60 -55.86 -5.26
C MET A 30 -7.43 -54.58 -5.41
N THR A 31 -7.46 -53.76 -4.36
CA THR A 31 -7.68 -52.31 -4.49
C THR A 31 -6.34 -51.60 -4.34
N MET A 32 -5.88 -50.99 -5.43
CA MET A 32 -4.75 -50.05 -5.42
C MET A 32 -5.00 -48.99 -4.35
N LYS A 33 -4.10 -48.89 -3.35
CA LYS A 33 -3.93 -47.67 -2.56
C LYS A 33 -3.50 -46.56 -3.51
N ARG A 34 -4.48 -45.85 -4.05
CA ARG A 34 -4.29 -44.61 -4.79
C ARG A 34 -3.82 -43.55 -3.78
N CYS A 35 -2.51 -43.47 -3.57
CA CYS A 35 -1.86 -42.33 -2.91
C CYS A 35 -2.06 -41.07 -3.79
N MET A 36 -3.27 -40.52 -3.80
CA MET A 36 -3.64 -39.31 -4.54
C MET A 36 -3.51 -38.03 -3.70
N THR A 37 -2.63 -38.01 -2.71
CA THR A 37 -2.39 -36.81 -1.88
C THR A 37 -1.09 -36.08 -2.21
N LEU A 38 -0.23 -36.64 -3.06
CA LEU A 38 1.06 -36.03 -3.41
C LEU A 38 1.02 -34.97 -4.53
N PRO A 39 0.13 -34.98 -5.55
CA PRO A 39 0.18 -33.94 -6.58
C PRO A 39 -0.49 -32.62 -6.14
N ALA A 40 -1.44 -32.66 -5.20
CA ALA A 40 -2.13 -31.46 -4.72
C ALA A 40 -1.24 -30.59 -3.80
N VAL A 41 -0.39 -31.21 -2.99
CA VAL A 41 0.53 -30.48 -2.10
C VAL A 41 1.69 -29.85 -2.90
N ALA A 42 2.18 -30.52 -3.94
CA ALA A 42 3.20 -29.97 -4.83
C ALA A 42 2.70 -28.78 -5.67
N LEU A 43 1.44 -28.82 -6.14
CA LEU A 43 0.82 -27.69 -6.85
C LEU A 43 0.52 -26.49 -5.92
N LEU A 44 0.19 -26.74 -4.65
CA LEU A 44 0.04 -25.67 -3.66
C LEU A 44 1.38 -24.96 -3.39
N PHE A 45 2.49 -25.70 -3.36
CA PHE A 45 3.84 -25.13 -3.26
C PHE A 45 4.25 -24.35 -4.52
N CYS A 46 3.83 -24.79 -5.71
CA CYS A 46 4.08 -24.05 -6.95
C CYS A 46 3.26 -22.75 -7.04
N PHE A 47 2.07 -22.68 -6.45
CA PHE A 47 1.30 -21.44 -6.34
C PHE A 47 1.84 -20.49 -5.25
N LEU A 48 2.42 -21.03 -4.18
CA LEU A 48 3.06 -20.23 -3.13
C LEU A 48 4.45 -19.69 -3.53
N LEU A 49 5.14 -20.35 -4.46
CA LEU A 49 6.47 -19.94 -4.96
C LEU A 49 6.45 -19.32 -6.37
N GLY A 50 5.37 -19.51 -7.13
CA GLY A 50 5.24 -19.05 -8.52
C GLY A 50 4.65 -17.64 -8.71
N GLY A 51 4.35 -16.94 -7.61
CA GLY A 51 3.91 -15.55 -7.63
C GLY A 51 5.06 -14.54 -7.64
N THR A 52 6.21 -14.85 -8.26
CA THR A 52 7.33 -13.91 -8.36
C THR A 52 7.39 -13.34 -9.77
N GLY A 53 6.50 -12.37 -10.02
CA GLY A 53 6.85 -11.27 -10.90
C GLY A 53 8.03 -10.55 -10.25
N VAL A 54 9.24 -11.00 -10.57
CA VAL A 54 10.50 -10.37 -10.17
C VAL A 54 10.58 -9.00 -10.84
N SER A 55 10.03 -7.99 -10.19
CA SER A 55 10.64 -6.66 -10.21
C SER A 55 11.76 -6.69 -9.18
N LEU A 56 12.95 -7.06 -9.64
CA LEU A 56 14.19 -6.77 -8.95
C LEU A 56 14.44 -5.26 -9.04
N ALA A 57 13.80 -4.53 -8.13
CA ALA A 57 14.31 -3.28 -7.59
C ALA A 57 14.06 -3.40 -6.08
N ALA A 58 15.11 -3.79 -5.39
CA ALA A 58 15.21 -3.81 -3.95
C ALA A 58 16.66 -3.49 -3.67
N ASP A 59 16.98 -2.20 -3.66
CA ASP A 59 18.01 -1.64 -2.79
C ASP A 59 17.94 -0.11 -2.86
N SER A 60 17.94 0.53 -1.71
CA SER A 60 17.78 1.96 -1.41
C SER A 60 16.37 2.55 -1.61
N GLY A 61 15.80 3.13 -0.53
CA GLY A 61 14.59 3.98 -0.53
C GLY A 61 14.71 5.27 -1.37
N GLU A 62 15.63 5.29 -2.33
CA GLU A 62 15.83 6.31 -3.33
C GLU A 62 15.00 6.10 -4.59
N GLU A 63 14.09 5.10 -4.66
CA GLU A 63 13.30 4.90 -5.87
C GLU A 63 12.59 6.19 -6.28
N ARG A 64 13.03 6.72 -7.42
CA ARG A 64 12.52 7.98 -7.95
C ARG A 64 11.26 7.66 -8.74
N THR A 65 10.13 7.60 -8.04
CA THR A 65 8.82 7.24 -8.61
C THR A 65 7.85 8.41 -8.69
N ILE A 66 8.18 9.55 -8.08
CA ILE A 66 7.28 10.69 -7.96
C ILE A 66 7.60 11.71 -9.07
N PRO A 67 6.74 11.88 -10.09
CA PRO A 67 6.96 12.86 -11.14
C PRO A 67 6.73 14.27 -10.62
N VAL A 68 7.76 15.11 -10.72
CA VAL A 68 7.73 16.52 -10.31
C VAL A 68 8.25 17.42 -11.43
N ILE A 69 7.84 18.68 -11.40
CA ILE A 69 8.26 19.69 -12.36
C ILE A 69 9.02 20.78 -11.61
N GLU A 70 10.23 21.09 -12.07
CA GLU A 70 11.01 22.24 -11.60
C GLU A 70 10.66 23.49 -12.40
N TRP A 71 10.39 24.55 -11.65
CA TRP A 71 10.09 25.88 -12.13
C TRP A 71 11.11 26.88 -11.59
N MET A 72 11.48 27.85 -12.40
CA MET A 72 12.33 28.95 -11.95
C MET A 72 11.63 30.27 -12.27
N CYS A 73 11.52 31.14 -11.27
CA CYS A 73 11.01 32.48 -11.50
C CYS A 73 12.05 33.27 -12.28
N TRP A 74 11.69 33.76 -13.46
CA TRP A 74 12.58 34.56 -14.30
C TRP A 74 13.00 35.88 -13.60
N SER A 75 12.10 36.49 -12.83
CA SER A 75 12.34 37.78 -12.20
C SER A 75 13.23 37.70 -10.95
N CYS A 76 13.03 36.70 -10.08
CA CYS A 76 13.79 36.59 -8.82
C CYS A 76 14.78 35.41 -8.76
N GLY A 77 14.81 34.55 -9.78
CA GLY A 77 15.70 33.38 -9.84
C GLY A 77 15.38 32.26 -8.85
N LYS A 78 14.36 32.42 -7.98
CA LYS A 78 13.97 31.39 -7.01
C LYS A 78 13.39 30.16 -7.73
N ARG A 79 13.76 28.98 -7.22
CA ARG A 79 13.30 27.68 -7.72
C ARG A 79 12.12 27.18 -6.90
N TYR A 80 11.14 26.61 -7.59
CA TYR A 80 9.96 25.99 -7.00
C TYR A 80 9.66 24.67 -7.71
N PHE A 81 8.94 23.79 -7.02
CA PHE A 81 8.57 22.48 -7.56
C PHE A 81 7.07 22.29 -7.48
N THR A 82 6.50 21.57 -8.45
CA THR A 82 5.12 21.07 -8.39
C THR A 82 5.08 19.58 -8.66
N PHE A 83 4.02 18.90 -8.22
CA PHE A 83 3.74 17.53 -8.63
C PHE A 83 3.15 17.53 -10.03
N ALA A 84 3.59 16.67 -10.94
CA ALA A 84 2.92 16.56 -12.23
C ALA A 84 1.48 16.04 -12.04
N PRO A 85 0.45 16.59 -12.71
CA PRO A 85 0.52 17.51 -13.84
C PRO A 85 0.34 19.00 -13.48
N ASP A 86 0.46 19.39 -12.21
CA ASP A 86 0.31 20.79 -11.80
C ASP A 86 1.31 21.68 -12.52
N THR A 87 0.84 22.87 -12.90
CA THR A 87 1.61 23.80 -13.71
C THR A 87 1.65 25.19 -13.08
N LEU A 88 2.83 25.82 -13.16
CA LEU A 88 3.04 27.23 -12.85
C LEU A 88 3.36 28.03 -14.11
N ASP A 89 3.20 27.45 -15.30
CA ASP A 89 3.72 28.00 -16.57
C ASP A 89 3.30 29.46 -16.78
N GLY A 90 4.29 30.34 -16.83
CA GLY A 90 4.11 31.77 -17.06
C GLY A 90 3.56 32.10 -18.45
N LYS A 91 3.47 31.15 -19.39
CA LYS A 91 2.77 31.36 -20.66
C LYS A 91 1.25 31.43 -20.50
N ILE A 92 0.70 30.89 -19.41
CA ILE A 92 -0.72 30.97 -19.09
C ILE A 92 -1.02 32.35 -18.52
N VAL A 93 -1.91 33.11 -19.17
CA VAL A 93 -2.20 34.52 -18.80
C VAL A 93 -2.61 34.66 -17.33
N GLN A 94 -3.49 33.78 -16.84
CA GLN A 94 -3.96 33.78 -15.45
C GLN A 94 -2.82 33.56 -14.45
N HIS A 95 -1.78 32.83 -14.82
CA HIS A 95 -0.64 32.57 -13.94
C HIS A 95 0.24 33.80 -13.73
N LYS A 96 0.07 34.86 -14.51
CA LYS A 96 0.76 36.14 -14.31
C LYS A 96 0.02 37.06 -13.33
N ASP A 97 -1.24 36.76 -12.99
CA ASP A 97 -2.03 37.58 -12.07
C ASP A 97 -1.63 37.30 -10.61
N PRO A 98 -1.12 38.29 -9.85
CA PRO A 98 -0.75 38.09 -8.45
C PRO A 98 -1.92 37.61 -7.58
N ASN A 99 -3.16 38.04 -7.83
CA ASN A 99 -4.32 37.58 -7.05
C ASN A 99 -4.64 36.11 -7.31
N PHE A 100 -4.50 35.67 -8.56
CA PHE A 100 -4.61 34.27 -8.91
C PHE A 100 -3.54 33.45 -8.18
N GLN A 101 -2.28 33.88 -8.23
CA GLN A 101 -1.18 33.18 -7.54
C GLN A 101 -1.45 33.09 -6.04
N GLN A 102 -1.82 34.20 -5.39
CA GLN A 102 -2.06 34.23 -3.95
C GLN A 102 -3.28 33.40 -3.52
N SER A 103 -4.28 33.21 -4.39
CA SER A 103 -5.48 32.43 -4.08
C SER A 103 -5.40 30.95 -4.46
N ARG A 104 -4.53 30.60 -5.42
CA ARG A 104 -4.44 29.24 -5.98
C ARG A 104 -3.15 28.51 -5.68
N TRP A 105 -2.03 29.20 -5.49
CA TRP A 105 -0.73 28.57 -5.29
C TRP A 105 -0.35 28.60 -3.82
N LEU A 106 -0.32 27.42 -3.20
CA LEU A 106 -0.03 27.26 -1.79
C LEU A 106 1.28 26.51 -1.61
N MET A 107 2.03 26.82 -0.56
CA MET A 107 3.23 26.08 -0.18
C MET A 107 2.83 24.72 0.41
N LEU A 108 3.47 23.63 -0.01
CA LEU A 108 3.14 22.27 0.44
C LEU A 108 3.16 22.15 1.98
N LYS A 109 4.24 22.61 2.63
CA LYS A 109 4.47 22.45 4.07
C LYS A 109 3.47 23.18 4.97
N THR A 110 3.19 24.44 4.63
CA THR A 110 2.42 25.37 5.48
C THR A 110 1.00 25.55 5.00
N ARG A 111 0.75 25.24 3.71
CA ARG A 111 -0.49 25.52 3.01
C ARG A 111 -0.88 27.00 2.98
N SER A 112 0.09 27.88 3.27
CA SER A 112 -0.04 29.32 3.08
C SER A 112 0.16 29.65 1.60
N PRO A 113 -0.36 30.79 1.10
CA PRO A 113 -0.03 31.30 -0.22
C PRO A 113 1.48 31.35 -0.47
N ILE A 114 1.87 31.17 -1.73
CA ILE A 114 3.25 31.37 -2.17
C ILE A 114 3.72 32.78 -1.78
N LYS A 115 4.95 32.90 -1.30
CA LYS A 115 5.55 34.22 -1.00
C LYS A 115 5.58 35.07 -2.26
N LYS A 116 5.18 36.34 -2.16
CA LYS A 116 5.26 37.29 -3.27
C LYS A 116 6.69 37.42 -3.80
N CYS A 117 6.81 37.68 -5.10
CA CYS A 117 8.09 37.93 -5.74
C CYS A 117 8.64 39.29 -5.32
N GLU A 118 9.85 39.32 -4.75
CA GLU A 118 10.49 40.54 -4.27
C GLU A 118 11.02 41.44 -5.40
N LYS A 119 11.11 40.91 -6.63
CA LYS A 119 11.67 41.60 -7.80
C LYS A 119 10.62 42.15 -8.76
N MET A 120 9.34 41.87 -8.53
CA MET A 120 8.22 42.33 -9.35
C MET A 120 7.39 43.34 -8.56
N PHE A 121 6.97 44.43 -9.20
CA PHE A 121 6.26 45.52 -8.52
C PHE A 121 4.91 45.07 -7.92
N ASP A 122 4.23 44.15 -8.62
CA ASP A 122 2.93 43.59 -8.24
C ASP A 122 3.07 42.32 -7.38
N GLY A 123 4.29 41.87 -7.14
CA GLY A 123 4.61 40.66 -6.39
C GLY A 123 4.33 39.35 -7.13
N SER A 124 4.02 39.38 -8.43
CA SER A 124 3.79 38.17 -9.23
C SER A 124 5.09 37.41 -9.53
N HIS A 125 5.05 36.08 -9.54
CA HIS A 125 6.12 35.26 -10.11
C HIS A 125 5.86 34.95 -11.58
N MET A 126 6.89 35.01 -12.41
CA MET A 126 6.82 34.56 -13.81
C MET A 126 7.69 33.32 -13.96
N PHE A 127 7.08 32.15 -14.08
CA PHE A 127 7.80 30.87 -14.06
C PHE A 127 8.06 30.31 -15.45
N ASP A 128 9.31 29.86 -15.65
CA ASP A 128 9.68 28.99 -16.75
C ASP A 128 9.82 27.54 -16.27
N LYS A 129 9.25 26.60 -17.02
CA LYS A 129 9.49 25.17 -16.83
C LYS A 129 10.96 24.89 -17.14
N LYS A 130 11.69 24.29 -16.19
CA LYS A 130 13.08 23.85 -16.40
C LYS A 130 13.15 22.40 -16.83
N LYS A 131 12.60 21.51 -16.01
CA LYS A 131 12.56 20.08 -16.31
C LYS A 131 11.41 19.39 -15.58
N GLU A 132 10.97 18.28 -16.13
CA GLU A 132 10.13 17.30 -15.45
C GLU A 132 10.99 16.07 -15.20
N PHE A 133 10.99 15.56 -13.97
CA PHE A 133 11.84 14.45 -13.57
C PHE A 133 11.18 13.67 -12.44
N MET A 134 11.71 12.48 -12.17
CA MET A 134 11.25 11.64 -11.07
C MET A 134 12.09 11.91 -9.82
N THR A 135 11.45 11.94 -8.66
CA THR A 135 12.10 12.13 -7.34
C THR A 135 11.58 11.10 -6.32
N SER A 136 12.24 11.00 -5.16
CA SER A 136 11.78 10.22 -4.01
C SER A 136 11.06 11.10 -2.99
N ALA A 137 10.33 10.46 -2.07
CA ALA A 137 9.64 11.15 -0.98
C ALA A 137 10.62 11.85 -0.02
N TYR A 138 11.79 11.25 0.19
CA TYR A 138 12.87 11.85 0.98
C TYR A 138 13.34 13.20 0.44
N VAL A 139 13.60 13.30 -0.87
CA VAL A 139 14.03 14.57 -1.48
C VAL A 139 12.94 15.64 -1.38
N ILE A 140 11.66 15.25 -1.48
CA ILE A 140 10.54 16.16 -1.24
C ILE A 140 10.56 16.67 0.20
N MET A 141 10.82 15.80 1.18
CA MET A 141 10.95 16.17 2.59
C MET A 141 12.04 17.25 2.79
N GLU A 142 13.22 17.03 2.22
CA GLU A 142 14.36 17.97 2.34
C GLU A 142 14.07 19.33 1.70
N GLN A 143 13.29 19.35 0.62
CA GLN A 143 12.99 20.57 -0.14
C GLN A 143 11.55 21.04 0.02
N ILE A 144 10.85 20.59 1.08
CA ILE A 144 9.40 20.73 1.23
C ILE A 144 8.92 22.20 1.23
N ASP A 145 9.80 23.11 1.65
CA ASP A 145 9.57 24.55 1.66
C ASP A 145 9.62 25.20 0.27
N ASN A 146 10.00 24.46 -0.78
CA ASN A 146 10.04 24.91 -2.18
C ASN A 146 8.93 24.30 -3.04
N TYR A 147 8.13 23.38 -2.49
CA TYR A 147 7.02 22.77 -3.22
C TYR A 147 5.76 23.64 -3.16
N VAL A 148 5.16 23.84 -4.32
CA VAL A 148 3.89 24.54 -4.53
C VAL A 148 2.83 23.53 -4.94
N VAL A 149 1.65 23.67 -4.35
CA VAL A 149 0.45 22.88 -4.66
C VAL A 149 -0.65 23.79 -5.19
N ILE A 150 -1.54 23.22 -6.02
CA ILE A 150 -2.59 23.98 -6.69
C ILE A 150 -3.93 23.73 -6.01
N LYS A 151 -4.49 24.76 -5.39
CA LYS A 151 -5.79 24.70 -4.72
C LYS A 151 -6.91 24.41 -5.74
N GLY A 152 -7.59 23.29 -5.54
CA GLY A 152 -8.59 22.78 -6.47
C GLY A 152 -8.01 22.19 -7.76
N GLY A 153 -6.71 21.84 -7.76
CA GLY A 153 -6.07 21.10 -8.84
C GLY A 153 -6.57 19.67 -8.99
N SER A 154 -6.23 19.04 -10.10
CA SER A 154 -6.54 17.64 -10.38
C SER A 154 -5.64 16.68 -9.60
N ALA A 155 -5.95 15.39 -9.68
CA ALA A 155 -5.08 14.35 -9.13
C ALA A 155 -3.68 14.39 -9.76
N ILE A 156 -2.66 14.19 -8.92
CA ILE A 156 -1.28 14.09 -9.38
C ILE A 156 -1.03 12.73 -10.05
N LYS A 157 0.03 12.62 -10.85
CA LYS A 157 0.43 11.37 -11.51
C LYS A 157 1.02 10.34 -10.53
N ALA A 158 1.56 10.78 -9.40
CA ALA A 158 2.16 9.87 -8.43
C ALA A 158 1.09 9.01 -7.77
N LYS A 159 1.34 7.71 -7.65
CA LYS A 159 0.49 6.81 -6.88
C LYS A 159 0.78 6.99 -5.39
N ILE A 160 -0.26 7.03 -4.58
CA ILE A 160 -0.16 7.17 -3.13
C ILE A 160 -0.75 5.91 -2.50
N ASN A 161 -0.02 5.30 -1.58
CA ASN A 161 -0.46 4.16 -0.81
C ASN A 161 -1.03 4.65 0.51
N HIS A 162 -2.20 4.12 0.88
CA HIS A 162 -2.68 4.19 2.25
C HIS A 162 -2.08 3.01 3.00
N VAL A 163 -1.32 3.29 4.05
CA VAL A 163 -0.58 2.30 4.82
C VAL A 163 -1.00 2.33 6.29
N TRP A 164 -0.81 1.22 6.98
CA TRP A 164 -1.09 1.14 8.41
C TRP A 164 -0.02 0.32 9.12
N CYS A 165 0.32 0.73 10.35
CA CYS A 165 1.30 0.00 11.16
C CYS A 165 0.67 -1.29 11.69
N VAL A 166 1.26 -2.45 11.39
CA VAL A 166 0.73 -3.77 11.80
C VAL A 166 0.67 -3.94 13.32
N GLY A 167 1.51 -3.23 14.07
CA GLY A 167 1.52 -3.26 15.53
C GLY A 167 0.50 -2.35 16.19
N CYS A 168 0.65 -1.04 15.96
CA CYS A 168 -0.14 -0.02 16.67
C CYS A 168 -1.34 0.51 15.88
N GLN A 169 -1.62 -0.04 14.68
CA GLN A 169 -2.77 0.33 13.85
C GLN A 169 -2.77 1.79 13.38
N LYS A 170 -1.65 2.51 13.51
CA LYS A 170 -1.51 3.89 13.04
C LYS A 170 -1.61 3.93 11.52
N ASN A 171 -2.58 4.68 11.01
CA ASN A 171 -2.76 4.90 9.56
C ASN A 171 -1.88 6.07 9.09
N ALA A 172 -1.40 5.98 7.85
CA ALA A 172 -0.57 6.98 7.21
C ALA A 172 -0.65 6.88 5.68
N TYR A 173 -0.02 7.82 4.99
CA TYR A 173 0.14 7.81 3.54
C TYR A 173 1.62 7.74 3.15
N ALA A 174 1.90 7.15 2.01
CA ALA A 174 3.24 7.05 1.44
C ALA A 174 3.15 7.16 -0.08
N PHE A 175 4.20 7.64 -0.73
CA PHE A 175 4.27 7.53 -2.19
C PHE A 175 4.60 6.08 -2.57
N ALA A 176 4.04 5.58 -3.66
CA ALA A 176 4.36 4.24 -4.13
C ALA A 176 5.84 4.18 -4.56
N GLY A 177 6.56 3.12 -4.19
CA GLY A 177 8.00 2.98 -4.39
C GLY A 177 8.84 3.57 -3.25
N ASP A 178 8.23 4.24 -2.28
CA ASP A 178 8.93 4.58 -1.05
C ASP A 178 9.09 3.31 -0.19
N ASP A 179 10.32 3.02 0.23
CA ASP A 179 10.69 1.82 0.97
C ASP A 179 10.36 1.96 2.47
N LEU A 180 9.06 2.04 2.77
CA LEU A 180 8.57 2.00 4.14
C LEU A 180 8.66 0.58 4.73
N ASP A 181 9.87 0.03 4.92
CA ASP A 181 10.15 -1.27 5.56
C ASP A 181 8.95 -2.24 5.46
N LEU A 182 8.58 -2.55 4.21
CA LEU A 182 7.32 -3.24 3.93
C LEU A 182 7.42 -4.67 4.46
N TRP A 183 6.39 -5.12 5.18
CA TRP A 183 6.30 -6.43 5.83
C TRP A 183 6.68 -7.61 4.90
N ASP A 184 6.57 -7.44 3.59
CA ASP A 184 6.88 -8.46 2.59
C ASP A 184 8.39 -8.79 2.47
N LYS A 185 9.29 -7.88 2.89
CA LYS A 185 10.76 -8.07 2.82
C LYS A 185 11.45 -7.59 4.10
N VAL A 186 11.02 -8.09 5.27
CA VAL A 186 11.70 -7.79 6.54
C VAL A 186 13.11 -8.41 6.54
N SER A 187 14.10 -7.66 6.07
CA SER A 187 15.50 -7.89 6.39
C SER A 187 15.73 -7.34 7.79
N THR A 188 15.90 -8.22 8.78
CA THR A 188 16.21 -7.81 10.16
C THR A 188 17.62 -7.20 10.31
N ARG A 189 18.37 -7.06 9.21
CA ARG A 189 19.76 -6.59 9.21
C ARG A 189 19.90 -5.08 9.02
N GLU A 190 18.95 -4.42 8.36
CA GLU A 190 18.94 -2.97 8.16
C GLU A 190 17.49 -2.49 8.32
N VAL A 191 17.25 -1.67 9.34
CA VAL A 191 15.94 -1.04 9.59
C VAL A 191 15.98 0.34 8.98
N THR A 192 15.22 0.57 7.92
CA THR A 192 15.17 1.86 7.24
C THR A 192 14.57 2.91 8.16
N ALA A 193 15.17 4.10 8.21
CA ALA A 193 14.64 5.16 9.03
C ALA A 193 13.38 5.74 8.36
N ILE A 194 12.25 5.65 9.05
CA ILE A 194 10.99 6.26 8.60
C ILE A 194 10.87 7.65 9.21
N PHE A 195 10.51 8.63 8.39
CA PHE A 195 10.35 10.03 8.75
C PHE A 195 8.92 10.51 8.48
N ALA A 196 8.47 11.49 9.26
CA ALA A 196 7.26 12.24 8.93
C ALA A 196 7.58 13.26 7.83
N LEU A 197 6.91 13.15 6.68
CA LEU A 197 7.20 13.98 5.50
C LEU A 197 7.12 15.49 5.82
N ARG A 198 6.15 15.91 6.65
CA ARG A 198 5.95 17.32 6.99
C ARG A 198 7.11 17.94 7.80
N SER A 199 7.59 17.22 8.80
CA SER A 199 8.49 17.74 9.84
C SER A 199 9.93 17.27 9.65
N GLY A 200 10.17 16.25 8.85
CA GLY A 200 11.47 15.59 8.74
C GLY A 200 11.89 14.84 10.00
N THR A 201 10.99 14.70 10.97
CA THR A 201 11.30 14.02 12.23
C THR A 201 11.21 12.52 12.04
N LYS A 202 12.25 11.79 12.48
CA LYS A 202 12.21 10.33 12.54
C LYS A 202 11.03 9.87 13.39
N ILE A 203 10.27 8.90 12.87
CA ILE A 203 9.18 8.27 13.61
C ILE A 203 9.80 7.42 14.73
N GLY A 204 9.24 7.55 15.94
CA GLY A 204 9.68 6.80 17.12
C GLY A 204 9.43 5.30 17.02
N ALA A 205 9.73 4.56 18.08
CA ALA A 205 9.56 3.11 18.11
C ALA A 205 8.08 2.69 18.25
N CYS A 206 7.73 1.54 17.67
CA CYS A 206 6.48 0.82 17.91
C CYS A 206 6.68 -0.21 19.04
N GLU A 207 6.06 0.02 20.19
CA GLU A 207 6.17 -0.92 21.34
C GLU A 207 5.13 -2.05 21.30
N LYS A 208 4.30 -2.09 20.25
CA LYS A 208 3.17 -3.03 20.14
C LYS A 208 3.53 -4.32 19.39
N LEU A 209 4.65 -4.34 18.68
CA LEU A 209 5.12 -5.54 17.99
C LEU A 209 6.06 -6.34 18.90
N ARG A 210 5.83 -7.65 18.95
CA ARG A 210 6.70 -8.58 19.64
C ARG A 210 7.14 -9.68 18.69
N LEU A 211 8.41 -10.03 18.78
CA LEU A 211 8.95 -11.23 18.14
C LEU A 211 8.36 -12.46 18.82
N PRO A 212 8.36 -13.64 18.15
CA PRO A 212 7.89 -14.89 18.75
C PRO A 212 8.60 -15.24 20.07
N ALA A 213 9.85 -14.83 20.24
CA ALA A 213 10.63 -14.99 21.48
C ALA A 213 10.25 -14.00 22.61
N GLY A 214 9.27 -13.12 22.38
CA GLY A 214 8.76 -12.16 23.37
C GLY A 214 9.45 -10.79 23.38
N GLU A 215 10.57 -10.64 22.67
CA GLU A 215 11.30 -9.37 22.53
C GLU A 215 10.48 -8.32 21.75
N ALA A 216 10.60 -7.04 22.14
CA ALA A 216 9.91 -5.95 21.46
C ALA A 216 10.58 -5.60 20.13
N LEU A 217 9.82 -5.67 19.04
CA LEU A 217 10.26 -5.22 17.74
C LEU A 217 10.02 -3.72 17.64
N LYS A 218 11.09 -2.95 17.81
CA LYS A 218 11.02 -1.48 17.92
C LYS A 218 10.60 -0.72 16.65
N PRO A 219 10.85 -1.13 15.39
CA PRO A 219 10.39 -0.33 14.25
C PRO A 219 8.87 -0.38 14.06
N HIS A 220 8.32 0.67 13.46
CA HIS A 220 7.00 0.57 12.83
C HIS A 220 7.14 -0.27 11.56
N ILE A 221 6.32 -1.30 11.42
CA ILE A 221 6.19 -2.02 10.16
C ILE A 221 4.85 -1.66 9.53
N PHE A 222 4.89 -1.23 8.28
CA PHE A 222 3.71 -0.80 7.55
C PHE A 222 3.26 -1.87 6.56
N ALA A 223 1.93 -2.06 6.50
CA ALA A 223 1.27 -2.83 5.47
C ALA A 223 0.39 -1.92 4.61
N GLN A 224 0.29 -2.22 3.32
CA GLN A 224 -0.56 -1.49 2.40
C GLN A 224 -2.03 -1.88 2.61
N LYS A 225 -2.91 -0.88 2.77
CA LYS A 225 -4.36 -1.04 2.83
C LYS A 225 -5.01 -0.87 1.46
N GLY A 226 -4.39 -0.07 0.60
CA GLY A 226 -4.84 0.21 -0.76
C GLY A 226 -4.08 1.36 -1.40
N ALA A 227 -4.41 1.68 -2.64
CA ALA A 227 -3.91 2.86 -3.35
C ALA A 227 -5.00 3.93 -3.41
N VAL A 228 -4.59 5.19 -3.28
CA VAL A 228 -5.44 6.37 -3.37
C VAL A 228 -4.89 7.34 -4.42
N SER A 229 -5.81 8.07 -5.05
CA SER A 229 -5.48 9.16 -5.96
C SER A 229 -5.82 10.47 -5.28
N MET A 230 -4.88 11.42 -5.25
CA MET A 230 -5.04 12.69 -4.53
C MET A 230 -4.54 13.84 -5.40
N SER A 231 -5.18 15.00 -5.29
CA SER A 231 -4.61 16.25 -5.79
C SER A 231 -3.49 16.72 -4.89
N SER A 232 -2.63 17.61 -5.40
CA SER A 232 -1.55 18.20 -4.61
C SER A 232 -2.06 18.99 -3.40
N ASP A 233 -3.20 19.68 -3.53
CA ASP A 233 -3.84 20.34 -2.38
C ASP A 233 -4.36 19.35 -1.34
N ALA A 234 -4.88 18.18 -1.75
CA ALA A 234 -5.23 17.12 -0.81
C ALA A 234 -3.99 16.54 -0.11
N ILE A 235 -2.86 16.39 -0.81
CA ILE A 235 -1.60 16.00 -0.17
C ILE A 235 -1.20 17.02 0.88
N ALA A 236 -1.29 18.32 0.59
CA ALA A 236 -1.02 19.38 1.57
C ALA A 236 -1.98 19.36 2.77
N GLN A 237 -3.26 19.01 2.56
CA GLN A 237 -4.25 18.82 3.64
C GLN A 237 -3.82 17.73 4.62
N TYR A 238 -3.39 16.59 4.07
CA TYR A 238 -3.09 15.39 4.84
C TYR A 238 -1.60 15.22 5.11
N LEU A 239 -0.78 16.24 4.85
CA LEU A 239 0.69 16.16 4.88
C LEU A 239 1.24 15.66 6.23
N GLY A 240 0.56 15.99 7.34
CA GLY A 240 0.93 15.50 8.66
C GLY A 240 0.84 13.97 8.84
N SER A 241 0.14 13.29 7.93
CA SER A 241 -0.02 11.84 7.90
C SER A 241 0.85 11.17 6.85
N PHE A 242 1.64 11.92 6.07
CA PHE A 242 2.56 11.35 5.08
C PHE A 242 3.88 10.92 5.73
N LEU A 243 4.40 9.79 5.27
CA LEU A 243 5.67 9.22 5.66
C LEU A 243 6.62 9.19 4.46
N CYS A 244 7.92 9.12 4.76
CA CYS A 244 8.99 8.85 3.81
C CYS A 244 10.08 8.00 4.45
N SER A 245 10.77 7.19 3.66
CA SER A 245 12.01 6.50 4.04
C SER A 245 13.24 7.24 3.49
N ASN A 246 14.44 6.92 4.00
CA ASN A 246 15.71 7.38 3.45
C ASN A 246 16.49 6.22 2.85
#